data_AF-E5VHP2-F1
#
_entry.id   AF-E5VHP2-F1
#
_cell.length_a   1.000
_cell.length_b   1.000
_cell.length_c   1.000
_cell.angle_alpha   90.00
_cell.angle_beta   90.00
_cell.angle_gamma   90.00
#
_symmetry.space_group_name_H-M   'P 1'
#
loop_
_entity.id
_entity.type
_entity.pdbx_description
1 polymer ?
#
loop_
_entity_poly.entity_id
_entity_poly.type
_entity_poly.pdbx_seq_one_letter_code
_entity_poly.pdbx_strand_id
1 'polypeptide(L)'
;MTLCPHHWKIGGVSLNSKLWTAKILAEQPELIKQVHKNYFKAGADIILFETVPSLKEAKVEAEIAEEYGYDYWISFSCLSENIICEGTPIAECAKTFAKGYPHLKMIGVNCTKPEYIVGLIHKIKENCDIPIGVYPNSGEEYDAVKKVWFGKQSALSFDQYAYNYMKAGASAVGGCCTTVAKHVEDVVRAKKQFCKEQK
;
A
#
# COMPACT_ATOMS: atom_id res chain seq x y z
N MET A 1 1.12 -17.28 30.35
CA MET A 1 0.08 -16.63 29.51
C MET A 1 0.45 -16.83 28.06
N THR A 2 -0.11 -17.86 27.43
CA THR A 2 0.04 -18.15 26.00
C THR A 2 -0.77 -17.10 25.23
N LEU A 3 -0.09 -16.20 24.52
CA LEU A 3 -0.72 -15.30 23.54
C LEU A 3 -1.36 -16.18 22.46
N CYS A 4 -2.69 -16.27 22.48
CA CYS A 4 -3.46 -16.99 21.46
C CYS A 4 -3.27 -16.26 20.12
N PRO A 5 -2.72 -16.91 19.10
CA PRO A 5 -2.37 -16.24 17.87
C PRO A 5 -3.63 -16.20 16.96
N HIS A 6 -3.91 -15.03 16.35
CA HIS A 6 -4.85 -14.83 15.23
C HIS A 6 -6.36 -14.78 15.51
N HIS A 7 -6.85 -13.67 16.08
CA HIS A 7 -8.24 -13.23 15.86
C HIS A 7 -8.26 -11.79 15.36
N TRP A 8 -7.86 -11.58 14.11
CA TRP A 8 -8.02 -10.30 13.43
C TRP A 8 -9.52 -9.99 13.32
N LYS A 9 -9.94 -8.82 13.81
CA LYS A 9 -11.33 -8.38 13.76
C LYS A 9 -11.43 -6.93 13.32
N ILE A 10 -12.49 -6.60 12.60
CA ILE A 10 -12.89 -5.23 12.28
C ILE A 10 -14.33 -5.01 12.77
N GLY A 11 -14.54 -4.00 13.60
CA GLY A 11 -15.87 -3.75 14.20
C GLY A 11 -16.47 -4.96 14.94
N GLY A 12 -15.62 -5.86 15.46
CA GLY A 12 -16.05 -7.11 16.12
C GLY A 12 -16.21 -8.33 15.21
N VAL A 13 -16.19 -8.17 13.88
CA VAL A 13 -16.31 -9.26 12.89
C VAL A 13 -14.96 -9.88 12.58
N SER A 14 -14.90 -11.21 12.53
CA SER A 14 -13.68 -11.97 12.23
C SER A 14 -13.22 -11.77 10.78
N LEU A 15 -11.93 -11.48 10.61
CA LEU A 15 -11.23 -11.41 9.32
C LEU A 15 -10.62 -12.74 8.90
N ASN A 16 -10.90 -13.84 9.62
CA ASN A 16 -10.35 -15.17 9.31
C ASN A 16 -11.04 -15.80 8.08
N SER A 17 -10.87 -15.17 6.92
CA SER A 17 -11.33 -15.62 5.62
C SER A 17 -10.22 -15.41 4.59
N LYS A 18 -10.27 -16.14 3.46
CA LYS A 18 -9.33 -15.92 2.35
C LYS A 18 -9.42 -14.52 1.75
N LEU A 19 -10.57 -13.85 1.93
CA LEU A 19 -10.87 -12.54 1.37
C LEU A 19 -10.68 -11.40 2.38
N TRP A 20 -10.26 -11.69 3.62
CA TRP A 20 -10.00 -10.69 4.65
C TRP A 20 -11.12 -9.63 4.75
N THR A 21 -10.78 -8.35 4.59
CA THR A 21 -11.69 -7.20 4.61
C THR A 21 -12.61 -7.15 3.41
N ALA A 22 -12.18 -7.64 2.23
CA ALA A 22 -12.99 -7.65 1.01
C ALA A 22 -14.32 -8.38 1.18
N LYS A 23 -14.34 -9.45 2.00
CA LYS A 23 -15.59 -10.13 2.38
C LYS A 23 -16.57 -9.18 3.09
N ILE A 24 -16.06 -8.45 4.08
CA ILE A 24 -16.88 -7.55 4.89
C ILE A 24 -17.29 -6.33 4.07
N LEU A 25 -16.41 -5.83 3.20
CA LEU A 25 -16.76 -4.75 2.27
C LEU A 25 -17.92 -5.16 1.35
N ALA A 26 -17.94 -6.40 0.88
CA ALA A 26 -19.01 -6.92 0.03
C ALA A 26 -20.32 -7.22 0.80
N GLU A 27 -20.22 -7.76 2.02
CA GLU A 27 -21.38 -8.25 2.78
C GLU A 27 -21.96 -7.22 3.76
N GLN A 28 -21.12 -6.36 4.33
CA GLN A 28 -21.44 -5.43 5.41
C GLN A 28 -20.67 -4.09 5.25
N PRO A 29 -20.82 -3.36 4.12
CA PRO A 29 -20.07 -2.12 3.86
C PRO A 29 -20.28 -1.05 4.93
N GLU A 30 -21.47 -1.00 5.55
CA GLU A 30 -21.77 -0.06 6.65
C GLU A 30 -20.86 -0.25 7.87
N LEU A 31 -20.37 -1.47 8.12
CA LEU A 31 -19.42 -1.72 9.19
C LEU A 31 -18.07 -1.08 8.89
N ILE A 32 -17.61 -1.15 7.64
CA ILE A 32 -16.36 -0.53 7.17
C ILE A 32 -16.49 0.99 7.26
N LYS A 33 -17.60 1.55 6.76
CA LYS A 33 -17.93 2.99 6.89
C LYS A 33 -17.87 3.45 8.35
N GLN A 34 -18.49 2.70 9.27
CA GLN A 34 -18.53 3.05 10.68
C GLN A 34 -17.13 3.00 11.32
N VAL A 35 -16.27 2.06 10.92
CA VAL A 35 -14.89 1.99 11.39
C VAL A 35 -14.09 3.21 10.94
N HIS A 36 -14.18 3.59 9.66
CA HIS A 36 -13.53 4.80 9.15
C HIS A 36 -13.98 6.07 9.89
N LYS A 37 -15.29 6.22 10.07
CA LYS A 37 -15.88 7.34 10.82
C LYS A 37 -15.36 7.42 12.26
N ASN A 38 -15.14 6.28 12.92
CA ASN A 38 -14.61 6.26 14.28
C ASN A 38 -13.15 6.75 14.33
N TYR A 39 -12.32 6.37 13.35
CA TYR A 39 -10.94 6.85 13.28
C TYR A 39 -10.85 8.36 12.99
N PHE A 40 -11.69 8.89 12.11
CA PHE A 40 -11.77 10.34 11.90
C PHE A 40 -12.23 11.10 13.13
N LYS A 41 -13.25 10.59 13.83
CA LYS A 41 -13.69 11.18 15.11
C LYS A 41 -12.61 11.14 16.19
N ALA A 42 -11.68 10.19 16.12
CA ALA A 42 -10.53 10.11 17.01
C ALA A 42 -9.38 11.06 16.61
N GLY A 43 -9.49 11.76 15.47
CA GLY A 43 -8.52 12.74 15.00
C GLY A 43 -7.58 12.25 13.89
N ALA A 44 -7.90 11.17 13.18
CA ALA A 44 -7.14 10.79 11.99
C ALA A 44 -7.28 11.86 10.89
N ASP A 45 -6.17 12.21 10.23
CA ASP A 45 -6.15 13.19 9.14
C ASP A 45 -6.47 12.58 7.76
N ILE A 46 -6.11 11.31 7.56
CA ILE A 46 -6.18 10.62 6.27
C ILE A 46 -6.45 9.12 6.47
N ILE A 47 -7.18 8.49 5.54
CA ILE A 47 -7.28 7.02 5.48
C ILE A 47 -6.21 6.47 4.55
N LEU A 48 -5.54 5.40 4.97
CA LEU A 48 -4.69 4.59 4.10
C LEU A 48 -5.38 3.24 3.84
N PHE A 49 -5.86 3.04 2.63
CA PHE A 49 -6.29 1.74 2.13
C PHE A 49 -5.06 1.02 1.59
N GLU A 50 -4.49 0.10 2.38
CA GLU A 50 -3.25 -0.57 2.05
C GLU A 50 -3.44 -2.03 1.64
N THR A 51 -2.48 -2.53 0.85
CA THR A 51 -2.41 -3.92 0.40
C THR A 51 -3.62 -4.32 -0.45
N VAL A 52 -4.29 -3.36 -1.09
CA VAL A 52 -5.51 -3.60 -1.86
C VAL A 52 -5.18 -4.47 -3.09
N PRO A 53 -5.73 -5.68 -3.21
CA PRO A 53 -5.37 -6.61 -4.28
C PRO A 53 -6.15 -6.39 -5.57
N SER A 54 -7.30 -5.71 -5.50
CA SER A 54 -8.31 -5.61 -6.56
C SER A 54 -8.67 -4.17 -6.90
N LEU A 55 -8.85 -3.89 -8.20
CA LEU A 55 -9.34 -2.57 -8.64
C LEU A 55 -10.80 -2.34 -8.20
N LYS A 56 -11.60 -3.41 -8.14
CA LYS A 56 -13.00 -3.31 -7.70
C LYS A 56 -13.08 -2.94 -6.21
N GLU A 57 -12.26 -3.58 -5.37
CA GLU A 57 -12.17 -3.24 -3.95
C GLU A 57 -11.76 -1.78 -3.74
N ALA A 58 -10.68 -1.35 -4.43
CA ALA A 58 -10.19 0.02 -4.37
C ALA A 58 -11.25 1.06 -4.77
N LYS A 59 -12.10 0.76 -5.76
CA LYS A 59 -13.19 1.67 -6.17
C LYS A 59 -14.25 1.82 -5.07
N VAL A 60 -14.65 0.72 -4.43
CA VAL A 60 -15.64 0.78 -3.35
C VAL A 60 -15.09 1.54 -2.15
N GLU A 61 -13.83 1.30 -1.78
CA GLU A 61 -13.16 2.05 -0.70
C GLU A 61 -13.03 3.54 -1.01
N ALA A 62 -12.67 3.88 -2.26
CA ALA A 62 -12.64 5.26 -2.73
C ALA A 62 -14.00 5.94 -2.64
N GLU A 63 -15.06 5.28 -3.14
CA GLU A 63 -16.42 5.80 -3.10
C GLU A 63 -16.88 6.08 -1.66
N ILE A 64 -16.52 5.20 -0.72
CA ILE A 64 -16.79 5.40 0.71
C ILE A 64 -16.05 6.63 1.25
N ALA A 65 -14.76 6.79 0.94
CA ALA A 65 -13.98 7.93 1.41
C ALA A 65 -14.49 9.26 0.83
N GLU A 66 -14.81 9.27 -0.47
CA GLU A 66 -15.39 10.41 -1.17
C GLU A 66 -16.79 10.79 -0.64
N GLU A 67 -17.65 9.81 -0.31
CA GLU A 67 -18.98 10.04 0.30
C GLU A 67 -18.87 10.86 1.60
N TYR A 68 -17.82 10.63 2.38
CA TYR A 68 -17.58 11.33 3.63
C TYR A 68 -16.69 12.58 3.52
N GLY A 69 -16.15 12.88 2.32
CA GLY A 69 -15.22 13.98 2.10
C GLY A 69 -13.88 13.79 2.85
N TYR A 70 -13.47 12.54 3.03
CA TYR A 70 -12.26 12.18 3.76
C TYR A 70 -11.08 12.05 2.82
N ASP A 71 -9.97 12.71 3.14
CA ASP A 71 -8.73 12.52 2.40
C ASP A 71 -8.22 11.08 2.57
N TYR A 72 -7.67 10.50 1.50
CA TYR A 72 -7.22 9.11 1.51
C TYR A 72 -6.08 8.80 0.53
N TRP A 73 -5.46 7.65 0.74
CA TRP A 73 -4.49 7.00 -0.15
C TRP A 73 -4.94 5.56 -0.42
N ILE A 74 -4.91 5.15 -1.70
CA ILE A 74 -4.97 3.75 -2.11
C ILE A 74 -3.57 3.20 -2.46
N SER A 75 -3.16 2.13 -1.78
CA SER A 75 -1.93 1.39 -2.07
C SER A 75 -2.24 -0.05 -2.46
N PHE A 76 -1.80 -0.44 -3.65
CA PHE A 76 -2.04 -1.78 -4.20
C PHE A 76 -0.96 -2.77 -3.77
N SER A 77 -1.34 -4.04 -3.66
CA SER A 77 -0.38 -5.16 -3.69
C SER A 77 -0.26 -5.73 -5.11
N CYS A 78 0.95 -6.07 -5.54
CA CYS A 78 1.24 -6.46 -6.92
C CYS A 78 1.96 -7.80 -7.02
N LEU A 79 1.65 -8.54 -8.10
CA LEU A 79 2.30 -9.83 -8.40
C LEU A 79 3.57 -9.67 -9.24
N SER A 80 3.69 -8.58 -9.96
CA SER A 80 4.86 -8.26 -10.79
C SER A 80 5.04 -6.75 -10.91
N GLU A 81 6.02 -6.34 -11.72
CA GLU A 81 6.29 -4.95 -12.07
C GLU A 81 5.18 -4.23 -12.87
N ASN A 82 4.10 -4.93 -13.27
CA ASN A 82 3.04 -4.34 -14.10
C ASN A 82 1.59 -4.63 -13.66
N ILE A 83 1.34 -5.63 -12.81
CA ILE A 83 -0.03 -6.09 -12.49
C ILE A 83 -0.27 -6.19 -10.98
N ILE A 84 -1.47 -5.80 -10.54
CA ILE A 84 -1.94 -5.99 -9.16
C ILE A 84 -2.25 -7.47 -8.88
N CYS A 85 -2.49 -7.84 -7.62
CA CYS A 85 -2.76 -9.23 -7.22
C CYS A 85 -3.97 -9.89 -7.90
N GLU A 86 -5.01 -9.14 -8.23
CA GLU A 86 -6.16 -9.63 -9.00
C GLU A 86 -5.83 -9.85 -10.50
N GLY A 87 -4.74 -9.27 -11.00
CA GLY A 87 -4.29 -9.39 -12.38
C GLY A 87 -4.53 -8.16 -13.25
N THR A 88 -5.21 -7.12 -12.75
CA THR A 88 -5.40 -5.86 -13.47
C THR A 88 -4.06 -5.11 -13.64
N PRO A 89 -3.76 -4.53 -14.80
CA PRO A 89 -2.59 -3.67 -14.96
C PRO A 89 -2.62 -2.47 -14.00
N ILE A 90 -1.50 -2.16 -13.36
CA ILE A 90 -1.41 -0.99 -12.46
C ILE A 90 -1.67 0.32 -13.21
N ALA A 91 -1.33 0.36 -14.50
CA ALA A 91 -1.63 1.49 -15.38
C ALA A 91 -3.14 1.75 -15.51
N GLU A 92 -3.97 0.70 -15.53
CA GLU A 92 -5.43 0.84 -15.55
C GLU A 92 -5.97 1.37 -14.22
N CYS A 93 -5.37 0.95 -13.11
CA CYS A 93 -5.69 1.48 -11.78
C CYS A 93 -5.36 2.99 -11.72
N ALA A 94 -4.17 3.39 -12.16
CA ALA A 94 -3.77 4.79 -12.22
C ALA A 94 -4.71 5.64 -13.09
N LYS A 95 -5.07 5.17 -14.30
CA LYS A 95 -6.04 5.86 -15.18
C LYS A 95 -7.41 6.00 -14.53
N THR A 96 -7.87 4.96 -13.85
CA THR A 96 -9.18 4.97 -13.16
C THR A 96 -9.24 6.09 -12.15
N PHE A 97 -8.21 6.23 -11.32
CA PHE A 97 -8.20 7.19 -10.22
C PHE A 97 -7.73 8.59 -10.62
N ALA A 98 -7.26 8.79 -11.86
CA ALA A 98 -6.73 10.06 -12.34
C ALA A 98 -7.73 11.24 -12.28
N LYS A 99 -9.03 10.98 -12.30
CA LYS A 99 -10.10 11.99 -12.29
C LYS A 99 -11.31 11.49 -11.51
N GLY A 100 -12.08 12.41 -10.92
CA GLY A 100 -13.32 12.09 -10.21
C GLY A 100 -13.14 11.74 -8.72
N TYR A 101 -11.91 11.81 -8.21
CA TYR A 101 -11.56 11.48 -6.83
C TYR A 101 -10.77 12.65 -6.18
N PRO A 102 -11.42 13.79 -5.87
CA PRO A 102 -10.75 14.99 -5.34
C PRO A 102 -10.09 14.80 -3.96
N HIS A 103 -10.52 13.81 -3.18
CA HIS A 103 -9.98 13.51 -1.86
C HIS A 103 -8.83 12.48 -1.90
N LEU A 104 -8.60 11.83 -3.05
CA LEU A 104 -7.45 10.95 -3.24
C LEU A 104 -6.15 11.78 -3.29
N LYS A 105 -5.32 11.66 -2.27
CA LYS A 105 -4.06 12.43 -2.15
C LYS A 105 -2.83 11.67 -2.61
N MET A 106 -2.91 10.36 -2.70
CA MET A 106 -1.78 9.51 -3.08
C MET A 106 -2.29 8.19 -3.67
N ILE A 107 -1.58 7.65 -4.65
CA ILE A 107 -1.73 6.28 -5.14
C ILE A 107 -0.40 5.56 -4.95
N GLY A 108 -0.40 4.25 -4.70
CA GLY A 108 0.85 3.60 -4.35
C GLY A 108 0.88 2.11 -4.47
N VAL A 109 2.00 1.56 -4.02
CA VAL A 109 2.26 0.12 -3.95
C VAL A 109 2.92 -0.23 -2.62
N ASN A 110 2.43 -1.27 -1.98
CA ASN A 110 3.02 -1.84 -0.79
C ASN A 110 2.92 -3.36 -0.76
N CYS A 111 3.55 -3.95 0.25
CA CYS A 111 3.55 -5.40 0.47
C CYS A 111 4.00 -6.21 -0.76
N THR A 112 4.81 -5.58 -1.61
CA THR A 112 5.26 -6.09 -2.90
C THR A 112 6.78 -6.24 -2.87
N LYS A 113 7.33 -7.12 -3.71
CA LYS A 113 8.78 -7.33 -3.80
C LYS A 113 9.51 -6.04 -4.22
N PRO A 114 10.64 -5.67 -3.57
CA PRO A 114 11.40 -4.46 -3.88
C PRO A 114 11.77 -4.26 -5.34
N GLU A 115 12.10 -5.35 -6.05
CA GLU A 115 12.52 -5.32 -7.45
C GLU A 115 11.44 -4.83 -8.42
N TYR A 116 10.15 -4.97 -8.07
CA TYR A 116 9.04 -4.58 -8.96
C TYR A 116 8.68 -3.10 -8.85
N ILE A 117 9.06 -2.45 -7.76
CA ILE A 117 8.54 -1.13 -7.39
C ILE A 117 8.90 -0.04 -8.41
N VAL A 118 10.12 -0.04 -8.96
CA VAL A 118 10.51 0.98 -9.95
C VAL A 118 9.65 0.89 -11.21
N GLY A 119 9.40 -0.31 -11.73
CA GLY A 119 8.51 -0.53 -12.87
C GLY A 119 7.10 -0.03 -12.59
N LEU A 120 6.56 -0.36 -11.41
CA LEU A 120 5.23 0.08 -10.98
C LEU A 120 5.13 1.60 -10.84
N ILE A 121 6.15 2.27 -10.28
CA ILE A 121 6.19 3.74 -10.19
C ILE A 121 6.09 4.36 -11.58
N HIS A 122 6.90 3.89 -12.54
CA HIS A 122 6.87 4.42 -13.90
C HIS A 122 5.50 4.22 -14.54
N LYS A 123 4.89 3.05 -14.39
CA LYS A 123 3.56 2.76 -14.94
C LYS A 123 2.48 3.63 -14.33
N ILE A 124 2.53 3.94 -13.03
CA ILE A 124 1.59 4.86 -12.41
C ILE A 124 1.81 6.28 -12.95
N LYS A 125 3.06 6.76 -12.94
CA LYS A 125 3.43 8.12 -13.37
C LYS A 125 3.13 8.41 -14.84
N GLU A 126 3.22 7.40 -15.71
CA GLU A 126 2.83 7.50 -17.13
C GLU A 126 1.31 7.75 -17.32
N ASN A 127 0.49 7.53 -16.29
CA ASN A 127 -0.96 7.43 -16.41
C ASN A 127 -1.76 8.35 -15.47
N CYS A 128 -1.14 8.97 -14.47
CA CYS A 128 -1.73 10.04 -13.67
C CYS A 128 -0.66 10.91 -12.97
N ASP A 129 -1.06 12.11 -12.55
CA ASP A 129 -0.20 13.07 -11.82
C ASP A 129 -0.36 12.98 -10.29
N ILE A 130 -1.08 11.97 -9.80
CA ILE A 130 -1.31 11.78 -8.37
C ILE A 130 0.03 11.44 -7.72
N PRO A 131 0.38 12.05 -6.56
CA PRO A 131 1.59 11.68 -5.81
C PRO A 131 1.68 10.17 -5.59
N ILE A 132 2.89 9.63 -5.70
CA ILE A 132 3.12 8.19 -5.63
C ILE A 132 3.78 7.82 -4.30
N GLY A 133 3.18 6.92 -3.53
CA GLY A 133 3.79 6.38 -2.33
C GLY A 133 4.19 4.92 -2.50
N VAL A 134 5.35 4.51 -2.00
CA VAL A 134 5.80 3.11 -2.09
C VAL A 134 6.44 2.63 -0.79
N TYR A 135 6.09 1.42 -0.38
CA TYR A 135 6.64 0.82 0.83
C TYR A 135 6.67 -0.71 0.69
N PRO A 136 7.71 -1.28 0.06
CA PRO A 136 7.80 -2.72 -0.21
C PRO A 136 8.15 -3.54 1.05
N ASN A 137 8.13 -4.87 0.90
CA ASN A 137 8.72 -5.78 1.90
C ASN A 137 10.26 -5.63 1.94
N SER A 138 10.97 -6.14 2.96
CA SER A 138 12.45 -6.04 2.96
C SER A 138 13.19 -6.95 1.97
N GLY A 139 12.47 -7.82 1.25
CA GLY A 139 13.01 -8.65 0.16
C GLY A 139 12.93 -10.15 0.39
N GLU A 140 12.49 -10.58 1.57
CA GLU A 140 12.17 -11.98 1.85
C GLU A 140 10.92 -12.43 1.08
N GLU A 141 10.78 -13.75 0.90
CA GLU A 141 9.60 -14.38 0.31
C GLU A 141 8.66 -14.92 1.39
N TYR A 142 7.36 -14.82 1.15
CA TYR A 142 6.34 -15.29 2.08
C TYR A 142 5.74 -16.62 1.61
N ASP A 143 5.81 -17.65 2.46
CA ASP A 143 5.10 -18.92 2.26
C ASP A 143 3.69 -18.81 2.85
N ALA A 144 2.67 -18.70 1.99
CA ALA A 144 1.29 -18.55 2.43
C ALA A 144 0.70 -19.82 3.11
N VAL A 145 1.27 -20.99 2.86
CA VAL A 145 0.83 -22.27 3.45
C VAL A 145 1.38 -22.40 4.86
N LYS A 146 2.69 -22.19 5.02
CA LYS A 146 3.38 -22.26 6.31
C LYS A 146 3.24 -20.99 7.14
N LYS A 147 2.81 -19.90 6.52
CA LYS A 147 2.69 -18.55 7.10
C LYS A 147 4.01 -18.05 7.69
N VAL A 148 5.11 -18.26 6.98
CA VAL A 148 6.46 -17.86 7.39
C VAL A 148 7.19 -17.14 6.27
N TRP A 149 8.10 -16.25 6.65
CA TRP A 149 9.03 -15.59 5.72
C TRP A 149 10.31 -16.41 5.61
N PHE A 150 10.87 -16.47 4.40
CA PHE A 150 12.11 -17.19 4.10
C PHE A 150 12.89 -16.51 2.97
N GLY A 151 14.13 -16.94 2.74
CA GLY A 151 14.99 -16.39 1.69
C GLY A 151 15.96 -15.31 2.19
N LYS A 152 16.81 -14.81 1.28
CA LYS A 152 17.77 -13.75 1.56
C LYS A 152 17.20 -12.39 1.19
N GLN A 153 17.67 -11.36 1.88
CA GLN A 153 17.52 -9.97 1.43
C GLN A 153 18.01 -9.82 -0.01
N SER A 154 17.34 -8.91 -0.71
CA SER A 154 17.58 -8.61 -2.11
C SER A 154 19.03 -8.16 -2.39
N ALA A 155 19.45 -8.18 -3.66
CA ALA A 155 20.80 -7.84 -4.09
C ALA A 155 21.23 -6.39 -3.78
N LEU A 156 20.26 -5.48 -3.63
CA LEU A 156 20.49 -4.10 -3.21
C LEU A 156 20.16 -3.90 -1.74
N SER A 157 20.89 -3.00 -1.10
CA SER A 157 20.56 -2.49 0.23
C SER A 157 19.27 -1.63 0.20
N PHE A 158 18.61 -1.50 1.36
CA PHE A 158 17.32 -0.81 1.44
C PHE A 158 17.43 0.70 1.12
N ASP A 159 18.56 1.35 1.43
CA ASP A 159 18.82 2.74 1.05
C ASP A 159 18.98 2.92 -0.46
N GLN A 160 19.65 1.97 -1.14
CA GLN A 160 19.74 1.97 -2.60
C GLN A 160 18.37 1.83 -3.25
N TYR A 161 17.51 0.95 -2.71
CA TYR A 161 16.12 0.86 -3.17
C TYR A 161 15.36 2.16 -2.97
N ALA A 162 15.40 2.71 -1.75
CA ALA A 162 14.70 3.94 -1.44
C ALA A 162 15.14 5.11 -2.34
N TYR A 163 16.45 5.24 -2.57
CA TYR A 163 17.01 6.23 -3.49
C TYR A 163 16.47 6.04 -4.92
N ASN A 164 16.49 4.81 -5.43
CA ASN A 164 15.97 4.50 -6.77
C ASN A 164 14.47 4.80 -6.90
N TYR A 165 13.68 4.56 -5.86
CA TYR A 165 12.26 4.88 -5.85
C TYR A 165 12.00 6.39 -5.94
N MET A 166 12.74 7.19 -5.16
CA MET A 166 12.66 8.65 -5.24
C MET A 166 13.05 9.15 -6.64
N LYS A 167 14.11 8.60 -7.22
CA LYS A 167 14.55 8.93 -8.59
C LYS A 167 13.52 8.56 -9.65
N ALA A 168 12.80 7.45 -9.47
CA ALA A 168 11.71 7.03 -10.36
C ALA A 168 10.47 7.94 -10.28
N GLY A 169 10.31 8.68 -9.18
CA GLY A 169 9.23 9.65 -8.98
C GLY A 169 8.35 9.39 -7.75
N ALA A 170 8.74 8.51 -6.84
CA ALA A 170 8.03 8.35 -5.57
C ALA A 170 8.09 9.64 -4.74
N SER A 171 6.91 10.09 -4.29
CA SER A 171 6.72 11.22 -3.38
C SER A 171 6.84 10.80 -1.91
N ALA A 172 6.50 9.54 -1.59
CA ALA A 172 6.69 8.95 -0.27
C ALA A 172 7.33 7.56 -0.40
N VAL A 173 8.26 7.25 0.51
CA VAL A 173 8.96 5.96 0.56
C VAL A 173 8.97 5.44 2.00
N GLY A 174 8.68 4.15 2.18
CA GLY A 174 8.67 3.48 3.48
C GLY A 174 8.98 1.99 3.39
N GLY A 175 8.47 1.20 4.34
CA GLY A 175 8.60 -0.25 4.39
C GLY A 175 7.32 -0.94 4.86
N CYS A 176 7.10 -2.18 4.41
CA CYS A 176 5.96 -3.03 4.77
C CYS A 176 6.44 -4.26 5.56
N CYS A 177 6.10 -5.48 5.13
CA CYS A 177 6.44 -6.68 5.88
C CYS A 177 7.96 -6.86 5.97
N THR A 178 8.38 -7.48 7.08
CA THR A 178 9.78 -7.76 7.43
C THR A 178 10.71 -6.54 7.54
N THR A 179 10.20 -5.33 7.28
CA THR A 179 10.94 -4.10 7.53
C THR A 179 11.02 -3.77 9.02
N VAL A 180 12.04 -3.02 9.42
CA VAL A 180 12.38 -2.69 10.82
C VAL A 180 12.91 -1.27 10.89
N ALA A 181 13.13 -0.74 12.09
CA ALA A 181 13.64 0.62 12.32
C ALA A 181 14.88 0.93 11.48
N LYS A 182 15.80 -0.04 11.32
CA LYS A 182 17.01 0.14 10.50
C LYS A 182 16.70 0.49 9.04
N HIS A 183 15.70 -0.16 8.45
CA HIS A 183 15.26 0.14 7.08
C HIS A 183 14.68 1.56 6.96
N VAL A 184 14.00 2.06 8.00
CA VAL A 184 13.52 3.45 8.03
C VAL A 184 14.68 4.44 8.09
N GLU A 185 15.74 4.16 8.87
CA GLU A 185 16.97 4.97 8.87
C GLU A 185 17.62 5.01 7.48
N ASP A 186 17.61 3.89 6.77
CA ASP A 186 18.14 3.76 5.42
C ASP A 186 17.35 4.62 4.42
N VAL A 187 16.02 4.65 4.50
CA VAL A 187 15.17 5.57 3.72
C VAL A 187 15.50 7.03 4.04
N VAL A 188 15.67 7.39 5.31
CA VAL A 188 16.01 8.76 5.72
C VAL A 188 17.36 9.18 5.15
N ARG A 189 18.35 8.27 5.15
CA ARG A 189 19.68 8.51 4.57
C ARG A 189 19.61 8.71 3.06
N ALA A 190 18.89 7.83 2.36
CA ALA A 190 18.65 7.92 0.92
C ALA A 190 17.97 9.24 0.55
N LYS A 191 16.98 9.69 1.33
CA LYS A 191 16.28 10.97 1.12
C LYS A 191 17.23 12.15 1.27
N LYS A 192 18.09 12.14 2.30
CA LYS A 192 19.11 13.19 2.48
C LYS A 192 20.08 13.26 1.31
N GLN A 193 20.48 12.11 0.75
CA GLN A 193 21.31 12.07 -0.44
C GLN A 193 20.56 12.62 -1.66
N PHE A 194 19.38 12.09 -1.96
CA PHE A 194 18.56 12.51 -3.09
C PHE A 194 18.32 14.03 -3.09
N CYS A 195 17.91 14.61 -1.96
CA CYS A 195 17.68 16.06 -1.86
C CYS A 195 18.95 16.92 -2.03
N LYS A 196 20.15 16.38 -1.81
CA LYS A 196 21.41 17.12 -2.07
C LYS A 196 21.73 17.19 -3.55
N GLU A 197 21.39 16.15 -4.31
CA GLU A 197 21.70 16.04 -5.75
C GLU A 197 20.68 16.77 -6.63
N GLN A 198 19.52 17.16 -6.08
CA GLN A 198 18.51 18.00 -6.76
C GLN A 198 18.74 19.51 -6.58
N LYS A 199 19.81 19.91 -5.89
CA LYS A 199 20.22 21.31 -5.69
C LYS A 199 21.35 21.69 -6.62
#